data_AF-A0A959RNA9-F1
#
_entry.id   AF-A0A959RNA9-F1
#
_cell.length_a   1.000
_cell.length_b   1.000
_cell.length_c   1.000
_cell.angle_alpha   90.00
_cell.angle_beta   90.00
_cell.angle_gamma   90.00
#
_symmetry.space_group_name_H-M   'P 1'
#
loop_
_entity.id
_entity.type
_entity.pdbx_description
1 polymer ?
#
loop_
_entity_poly.entity_id
_entity_poly.type
_entity_poly.pdbx_seq_one_letter_code
_entity_poly.pdbx_strand_id
1 'polypeptide(L)' 'MPTDANRQFLDFEKPIKDLIDEIASMKNRQEKTKLDLSDTIQKLEQGILTKRKEITQNLSGWQRVQLSR' A
#
# COMPACT_ATOMS: atom_id res chain seq x y z
N MET A 1 -13.29 20.05 6.79
CA MET A 1 -11.86 19.93 6.45
C MET A 1 -11.06 20.07 7.73
N PRO A 2 -10.24 19.07 8.05
CA PRO A 2 -8.81 19.33 8.26
C PRO A 2 -7.98 18.62 7.18
N THR A 3 -6.93 19.30 6.77
CA THR A 3 -6.01 18.96 5.68
C THR A 3 -5.11 17.78 6.02
N ASP A 4 -5.05 16.81 5.10
CA ASP A 4 -4.15 15.64 5.01
C ASP A 4 -2.64 16.00 4.91
N ALA A 5 -2.13 16.91 5.75
CA ALA A 5 -0.74 17.36 5.73
C ALA A 5 0.14 16.76 6.84
N ASN A 6 -0.45 15.95 7.74
CA ASN A 6 0.25 15.37 8.88
C ASN A 6 -0.17 13.92 9.17
N ARG A 7 -0.55 13.16 8.12
CA ARG A 7 -0.88 11.73 8.23
C ARG A 7 0.43 10.98 8.45
N GLN A 8 0.83 10.86 9.71
CA GLN A 8 1.88 9.95 10.13
C GLN A 8 1.53 8.59 9.53
N PHE A 9 2.34 8.10 8.58
CA PHE A 9 2.16 6.76 8.02
C PHE A 9 2.00 5.81 9.19
N LEU A 10 0.80 5.25 9.30
CA LEU A 10 0.46 4.41 10.42
C LEU A 10 1.38 3.18 10.34
N ASP A 11 1.87 2.69 11.47
CA ASP A 11 2.79 1.54 11.45
C ASP A 11 2.20 0.33 10.72
N PHE A 12 0.86 0.25 10.69
CA PHE A 12 0.12 -0.76 9.94
C PHE A 12 0.09 -0.53 8.41
N GLU A 13 0.34 0.68 7.91
CA GLU A 13 0.43 0.98 6.47
C GLU A 13 1.83 0.79 5.89
N LYS A 14 2.88 0.69 6.73
CA LYS A 14 4.25 0.35 6.29
C LYS A 14 4.31 -0.85 5.33
N PRO A 15 3.74 -2.03 5.67
CA PRO A 15 3.79 -3.19 4.77
C PRO A 15 3.05 -3.00 3.44
N ILE A 16 2.10 -2.06 3.36
CA ILE A 16 1.46 -1.68 2.10
C ILE A 16 2.37 -0.75 1.31
N LYS A 17 2.98 0.23 1.97
CA LYS A 17 3.91 1.17 1.37
C LYS A 17 5.11 0.44 0.74
N ASP A 18 5.71 -0.50 1.46
CA ASP A 18 6.82 -1.32 0.95
C ASP A 18 6.42 -2.07 -0.34
N LEU A 19 5.22 -2.65 -0.39
CA LEU A 19 4.71 -3.33 -1.59
C LEU A 19 4.43 -2.35 -2.74
N ILE A 20 3.96 -1.13 -2.46
CA ILE A 20 3.74 -0.10 -3.47
C ILE A 20 5.08 0.34 -4.06
N ASP A 21 6.10 0.56 -3.23
CA ASP A 21 7.44 0.92 -3.67
C ASP A 21 8.07 -0.21 -4.52
N GLU A 22 7.83 -1.47 -4.14
CA GLU A 22 8.27 -2.64 -4.91
C GLU A 22 7.58 -2.71 -6.28
N ILE A 23 6.27 -2.45 -6.35
CA ILE A 23 5.53 -2.34 -7.62
C ILE A 23 6.04 -1.18 -8.47
N ALA A 24 6.31 -0.01 -7.87
CA ALA A 24 6.82 1.14 -8.59
C ALA A 24 8.20 0.84 -9.21
N SER A 25 9.07 0.16 -8.46
CA SER A 25 10.36 -0.32 -8.94
C SER A 25 10.20 -1.35 -10.07
N MET A 26 9.27 -2.29 -9.93
CA MET A 26 8.94 -3.28 -10.97
C MET A 26 8.39 -2.63 -12.24
N LYS A 27 7.49 -1.65 -12.14
CA LYS A 27 7.01 -0.85 -13.29
C LYS A 27 8.15 -0.13 -13.99
N ASN A 28 9.05 0.49 -13.22
CA ASN A 28 10.21 1.20 -13.78
C ASN A 28 11.15 0.23 -14.53
N ARG A 29 11.36 -0.98 -13.99
CA ARG A 29 12.12 -2.03 -14.67
C ARG A 29 11.40 -2.55 -15.93
N GLN A 30 10.10 -2.77 -15.87
CA GLN A 30 9.29 -3.16 -17.03
C GLN A 30 9.43 -2.14 -18.17
N GLU A 31 9.37 -0.85 -17.86
CA GLU A 31 9.54 0.21 -18.86
C GLU A 31 10.95 0.20 -19.48
N LYS A 32 11.99 -0.04 -18.67
CA LYS A 32 13.39 -0.09 -19.13
C LYS A 32 13.74 -1.35 -19.91
N THR A 33 13.24 -2.50 -19.47
CA THR A 33 13.61 -3.81 -20.05
C THR A 33 12.60 -4.28 -21.11
N LYS A 34 11.47 -3.57 -21.28
CA LYS A 34 10.33 -3.99 -22.12
C LYS A 34 9.85 -5.42 -21.82
N LEU A 35 10.10 -5.90 -20.60
CA LEU A 35 9.63 -7.19 -20.12
C LEU A 35 8.22 -7.01 -19.58
N ASP A 36 7.32 -7.91 -19.96
CA ASP A 36 5.96 -7.89 -19.46
C ASP A 36 5.92 -8.40 -18.02
N LEU A 37 5.97 -7.48 -17.06
CA LEU A 37 5.83 -7.77 -15.64
C LEU A 37 4.39 -7.50 -15.16
N SER A 38 3.44 -7.29 -16.08
CA SER A 38 2.07 -6.91 -15.77
C SER A 38 1.37 -7.97 -14.91
N ASP A 39 1.57 -9.26 -15.20
CA ASP A 39 1.06 -10.37 -14.37
C ASP A 39 1.63 -10.35 -12.94
N THR A 40 2.90 -10.00 -12.79
CA THR A 40 3.57 -9.97 -11.49
C THR A 40 3.10 -8.76 -10.68
N ILE A 41 2.98 -7.61 -11.34
CA ILE A 41 2.44 -6.38 -10.76
C ILE A 41 0.98 -6.60 -10.32
N GLN A 42 0.14 -7.23 -11.14
CA GLN A 42 -1.24 -7.53 -10.76
C GLN A 42 -1.33 -8.44 -9.53
N LYS A 43 -0.46 -9.46 -9.44
CA LYS A 43 -0.39 -10.32 -8.24
C LYS A 43 0.02 -9.53 -6.99
N LEU A 44 0.98 -8.61 -7.11
CA LEU A 44 1.40 -7.74 -6.02
C LEU A 44 0.29 -6.76 -5.62
N GLU A 45 -0.42 -6.15 -6.58
CA GLU A 45 -1.57 -5.28 -6.33
C GLU A 45 -2.71 -6.00 -5.62
N GLN A 46 -3.00 -7.25 -6.00
CA GLN A 46 -3.96 -8.08 -5.26
C GLN A 46 -3.49 -8.38 -3.84
N GLY A 47 -2.19 -8.66 -3.65
CA GLY A 47 -1.59 -8.83 -2.33
C GLY A 47 -1.74 -7.58 -1.45
N ILE A 48 -1.57 -6.39 -2.04
CA ILE A 48 -1.81 -5.11 -1.37
C ILE A 48 -3.28 -4.98 -0.95
N LEU A 49 -4.22 -5.30 -1.83
CA LEU A 49 -5.65 -5.21 -1.53
C LEU A 49 -6.04 -6.14 -0.37
N THR A 50 -5.50 -7.36 -0.36
CA THR A 50 -5.70 -8.32 0.72
C THR A 50 -5.11 -7.83 2.03
N LYS A 51 -3.82 -7.43 2.04
CA LYS A 51 -3.19 -6.85 3.23
C LYS A 51 -3.92 -5.61 3.72
N ARG A 52 -4.36 -4.73 2.83
CA ARG A 52 -5.13 -3.53 3.19
C ARG A 52 -6.46 -3.89 3.83
N LYS A 53 -7.15 -4.93 3.32
CA LYS A 53 -8.36 -5.45 3.97
C LYS A 53 -8.06 -6.07 5.33
N GLU A 54 -7.03 -6.90 5.44
CA GLU A 54 -6.64 -7.52 6.72
C GLU A 54 -6.26 -6.47 7.75
N ILE A 55 -5.49 -5.47 7.36
CA ILE A 55 -5.12 -4.34 8.20
C ILE A 55 -6.38 -3.61 8.64
N THR A 56 -7.25 -3.21 7.70
CA THR A 56 -8.48 -2.48 8.04
C THR A 56 -9.46 -3.29 8.89
N GLN A 57 -9.51 -4.61 8.73
CA GLN A 57 -10.31 -5.51 9.57
C GLN A 57 -9.70 -5.71 10.96
N ASN A 58 -8.38 -5.81 11.04
CA ASN A 58 -7.62 -5.94 12.28
C ASN A 58 -7.33 -4.60 12.96
N LEU A 59 -7.85 -3.48 12.45
CA LEU A 59 -7.71 -2.18 13.09
C LEU A 59 -8.32 -2.23 14.48
N SER A 60 -7.48 -2.01 15.49
CA SER A 60 -7.93 -1.81 16.85
C SER A 60 -8.80 -0.54 16.92
N GLY A 61 -9.70 -0.47 17.90
CA GLY A 61 -10.58 0.69 18.08
C GLY A 61 -9.80 2.02 18.13
N TRP A 62 -8.59 2.00 18.67
CA TRP A 62 -7.70 3.15 18.70
C TRP A 62 -7.09 3.51 17.32
N GLN A 63 -6.74 2.53 16.50
CA GLN A 63 -6.27 2.76 15.13
C GLN A 63 -7.38 3.34 14.23
N ARG A 64 -8.65 2.96 14.45
CA ARG A 64 -9.80 3.60 13.78
C ARG A 64 -9.95 5.06 14.19
N VAL A 65 -9.73 5.39 15.47
CA VAL A 65 -9.71 6.78 15.94
C VAL A 65 -8.54 7.56 15.33
N GLN A 66 -7.38 6.92 15.14
CA GLN A 66 -6.21 7.55 14.50
C GLN A 66 -6.45 7.89 13.02
N LEU A 67 -7.33 7.16 12.32
CA LEU A 67 -7.72 7.44 10.93
C LEU A 67 -8.74 8.59 10.80
N SER A 68 -9.51 8.85 11.85
CA SER A 68 -10.57 9.87 11.90
C SER A 68 -10.09 11.26 12.33
N ARG A 69 -8.84 11.34 12.78
CA ARG A 69 -8.17 12.59 13.20
C ARG A 69 -7.39 13.17 12.03
#